data_AF-A0A7C5CZG3-F1
#
_entry.id   AF-A0A7C5CZG3-F1
#
_cell.length_a   1.000
_cell.length_b   1.000
_cell.length_c   1.000
_cell.angle_alpha   90.00
_cell.angle_beta   90.00
_cell.angle_gamma   90.00
#
_symmetry.space_group_name_H-M   'P 1'
#
loop_
_entity.id
_entity.type
_entity.pdbx_description
1 polymer ?
#
loop_
_entity_poly.entity_id
_entity_poly.type
_entity_poly.pdbx_seq_one_letter_code
_entity_poly.pdbx_strand_id
1 'polypeptide(L)'
;MIMVQTLGPKKATRSLLTTATASTGIFLFTIISGAIGQTNHPPIYWSIRMAESEIARRGDTIAYALGSQAKWDYTVGLFTLSLIKLSEATTNPSYAEYAERVIGSFIQDDGQILTYKLEDYNLDNINCGKTVLALYERTRKEKYRKAADLLREQLRKHPRTSEGGFWHKKRYPWQMWLDGLYMGAPFYAQ
;
A
#
# COMPACT_ATOMS: atom_id res chain seq x y z
N MET A 1 -64.23 -30.73 -7.85
CA MET A 1 -65.54 -30.29 -8.36
C MET A 1 -65.43 -30.18 -9.87
N ILE A 2 -66.24 -30.96 -10.58
CA ILE A 2 -66.25 -31.15 -12.03
C ILE A 2 -67.10 -30.04 -12.68
N MET A 3 -66.68 -29.52 -13.84
CA MET A 3 -67.51 -28.85 -14.86
C MET A 3 -66.68 -28.81 -16.16
N VAL A 4 -66.85 -29.75 -17.11
CA VAL A 4 -67.85 -29.85 -18.20
C VAL A 4 -67.31 -29.26 -19.52
N GLN A 5 -67.36 -30.12 -20.55
CA GLN A 5 -66.98 -29.92 -21.96
C GLN A 5 -67.90 -28.94 -22.71
N THR A 6 -67.41 -28.35 -23.81
CA THR A 6 -68.19 -28.13 -25.05
C THR A 6 -67.29 -28.21 -26.30
N LEU A 7 -67.90 -28.62 -27.42
CA LEU A 7 -67.34 -29.11 -28.70
C LEU A 7 -67.13 -27.99 -29.75
N GLY A 8 -66.05 -28.05 -30.55
CA GLY A 8 -66.09 -28.25 -32.02
C GLY A 8 -65.61 -27.03 -32.84
N PRO A 9 -65.43 -27.06 -34.19
CA PRO A 9 -65.25 -28.18 -35.13
C PRO A 9 -63.98 -28.04 -36.05
N LYS A 10 -63.95 -28.86 -37.12
CA LYS A 10 -62.85 -29.31 -37.98
C LYS A 10 -62.45 -28.41 -39.17
N LYS A 11 -61.18 -28.60 -39.60
CA LYS A 11 -60.60 -28.65 -40.98
C LYS A 11 -60.66 -27.40 -41.88
N ALA A 12 -59.49 -27.02 -42.43
CA ALA A 12 -59.26 -26.98 -43.89
C ALA A 12 -57.77 -26.72 -44.23
N THR A 13 -57.21 -27.63 -45.03
CA THR A 13 -55.97 -27.53 -45.81
C THR A 13 -56.09 -26.51 -46.94
N ARG A 14 -55.03 -25.73 -47.21
CA ARG A 14 -54.60 -25.43 -48.59
C ARG A 14 -53.15 -24.91 -48.66
N SER A 15 -52.37 -25.63 -49.46
CA SER A 15 -51.04 -25.27 -49.96
C SER A 15 -51.13 -24.04 -50.87
N LEU A 16 -50.14 -23.16 -50.78
CA LEU A 16 -49.66 -22.36 -51.89
C LEU A 16 -48.15 -22.17 -51.76
N LEU A 17 -47.41 -22.74 -52.71
CA LEU A 17 -46.04 -22.34 -53.02
C LEU A 17 -46.05 -20.87 -53.45
N THR A 18 -45.08 -20.09 -52.97
CA THR A 18 -44.70 -18.84 -53.63
C THR A 18 -43.20 -18.62 -53.50
N THR A 19 -42.53 -18.91 -54.62
CA THR A 19 -41.26 -18.37 -55.14
C THR A 19 -40.28 -17.69 -54.16
N ALA A 20 -39.13 -18.34 -53.94
CA ALA A 20 -37.94 -17.70 -53.40
C ALA A 20 -37.35 -16.73 -54.44
N THR A 21 -37.28 -15.45 -54.11
CA THR A 21 -36.38 -14.49 -54.75
C THR A 21 -35.19 -14.30 -53.82
N ALA A 22 -34.01 -14.75 -54.27
CA ALA A 22 -32.77 -14.55 -53.53
C ALA A 22 -32.31 -13.10 -53.76
N SER A 23 -32.62 -12.23 -52.81
CA SER A 23 -32.00 -10.91 -52.70
C SER A 23 -30.65 -11.07 -52.01
N THR A 24 -29.57 -10.89 -52.76
CA THR A 24 -28.20 -10.77 -52.26
C THR A 24 -28.08 -9.50 -51.42
N GLY A 25 -28.40 -9.61 -50.13
CA GLY A 25 -28.11 -8.58 -49.14
C GLY A 25 -26.61 -8.51 -48.89
N ILE A 26 -25.97 -7.44 -49.36
CA ILE A 26 -24.61 -7.09 -48.94
C ILE A 26 -24.69 -6.63 -47.49
N PHE A 27 -24.32 -7.50 -46.56
CA PHE A 27 -24.10 -7.14 -45.17
C PHE A 27 -22.79 -6.36 -45.08
N LEU A 28 -22.88 -5.04 -44.98
CA LEU A 28 -21.74 -4.17 -44.70
C LEU A 28 -21.39 -4.32 -43.21
N PHE A 29 -20.53 -5.29 -42.88
CA PHE A 29 -19.91 -5.37 -41.56
C PHE A 29 -18.99 -4.16 -41.39
N THR A 30 -19.45 -3.15 -40.67
CA THR A 30 -18.59 -2.06 -40.22
C THR A 30 -17.69 -2.63 -39.14
N ILE A 31 -16.46 -3.00 -39.50
CA ILE A 31 -15.43 -3.34 -38.54
C ILE A 31 -15.11 -2.04 -37.79
N ILE A 32 -15.72 -1.85 -36.62
CA ILE A 32 -15.21 -0.92 -35.62
C ILE A 32 -13.89 -1.55 -35.18
N SER A 33 -12.79 -1.14 -35.82
CA SER A 33 -11.46 -1.33 -35.26
C SER A 33 -11.40 -0.50 -33.99
N GLY A 34 -11.87 -1.07 -32.88
CA GLY A 34 -11.50 -0.61 -31.57
C GLY A 34 -9.99 -0.80 -31.47
N ALA A 35 -9.24 0.26 -31.75
CA ALA A 35 -7.85 0.31 -31.37
C ALA A 35 -7.82 0.11 -29.86
N ILE A 36 -7.50 -1.11 -29.42
CA ILE A 36 -7.11 -1.37 -28.03
C ILE A 36 -5.75 -0.69 -27.89
N GLY A 37 -5.76 0.63 -27.76
CA GLY A 37 -4.57 1.40 -27.45
C GLY A 37 -4.14 0.97 -26.06
N GLN A 38 -2.97 0.33 -25.96
CA GLN A 38 -2.34 0.16 -24.66
C GLN A 38 -2.08 1.55 -24.09
N THR A 39 -2.83 1.92 -23.05
CA THR A 39 -2.60 3.17 -22.33
C THR A 39 -1.31 3.02 -21.54
N ASN A 40 -0.20 3.49 -22.12
CA ASN A 40 1.07 3.60 -21.42
C ASN A 40 0.93 4.67 -20.34
N HIS A 41 0.63 4.24 -19.11
CA HIS A 41 0.56 5.12 -17.96
C HIS A 41 1.98 5.49 -17.48
N PRO A 42 2.23 6.75 -17.09
CA PRO A 42 3.51 7.16 -16.55
C PRO A 42 3.78 6.46 -15.20
N PRO A 43 5.05 6.30 -14.75
CA PRO A 43 5.35 5.60 -13.50
C PRO A 43 4.58 6.10 -12.27
N ILE A 44 4.36 7.43 -12.18
CA ILE A 44 3.62 8.05 -11.08
C ILE A 44 2.18 7.54 -10.96
N TYR A 45 1.54 7.19 -12.08
CA TYR A 45 0.19 6.61 -12.07
C TYR A 45 0.18 5.30 -11.29
N TRP A 46 1.16 4.42 -11.50
CA TRP A 46 1.23 3.15 -10.78
C TRP A 46 1.57 3.34 -9.30
N SER A 47 2.37 4.35 -8.95
CA SER A 47 2.62 4.72 -7.55
C SER A 47 1.34 5.15 -6.83
N ILE A 48 0.51 5.98 -7.47
CA ILE A 48 -0.80 6.40 -6.96
C ILE A 48 -1.70 5.18 -6.77
N ARG A 49 -1.86 4.35 -7.81
CA ARG A 49 -2.73 3.16 -7.75
C ARG A 49 -2.31 2.19 -6.67
N MET A 50 -1.01 1.97 -6.48
CA MET A 50 -0.49 1.12 -5.42
C MET A 50 -0.77 1.70 -4.03
N ALA A 51 -0.49 2.99 -3.82
CA ALA A 51 -0.74 3.67 -2.56
C ALA A 51 -2.23 3.62 -2.18
N GLU A 52 -3.13 3.95 -3.10
CA GLU A 52 -4.58 3.92 -2.89
C GLU A 52 -5.07 2.52 -2.55
N SER A 53 -4.57 1.51 -3.27
CA SER A 53 -4.95 0.11 -3.04
C SER A 53 -4.49 -0.38 -1.67
N GLU A 54 -3.26 -0.06 -1.27
CA GLU A 54 -2.72 -0.45 0.05
C GLU A 54 -3.38 0.31 1.20
N ILE A 55 -3.64 1.61 1.05
CA ILE A 55 -4.37 2.40 2.06
C ILE A 55 -5.79 1.85 2.24
N ALA A 56 -6.50 1.57 1.15
CA ALA A 56 -7.84 1.01 1.20
C ALA A 56 -7.85 -0.40 1.84
N ARG A 57 -6.87 -1.25 1.48
CA ARG A 57 -6.76 -2.62 2.01
C ARG A 57 -6.42 -2.65 3.49
N ARG A 58 -5.53 -1.77 3.94
CA ARG A 58 -5.04 -1.77 5.32
C ARG A 58 -5.93 -0.96 6.25
N GLY A 59 -6.63 0.07 5.76
CA GLY A 59 -7.30 1.04 6.63
C GLY A 59 -6.32 1.54 7.69
N ASP A 60 -6.72 1.48 8.96
CA ASP A 60 -5.87 1.86 10.10
C ASP A 60 -5.25 0.65 10.84
N THR A 61 -5.24 -0.55 10.25
CA THR A 61 -4.74 -1.78 10.90
C THR A 61 -3.25 -1.76 11.27
N ILE A 62 -2.46 -0.93 10.59
CA ILE A 62 -1.03 -0.73 10.85
C ILE A 62 -0.75 0.42 11.82
N ALA A 63 -1.78 1.16 12.24
CA ALA A 63 -1.68 2.18 13.28
C ALA A 63 -1.85 1.54 14.67
N TYR A 64 -1.11 2.04 15.65
CA TYR A 64 -1.18 1.58 17.02
C TYR A 64 -2.36 2.20 17.78
N ALA A 65 -3.22 1.34 18.29
CA ALA A 65 -4.22 1.68 19.30
C ALA A 65 -4.02 0.84 20.57
N LEU A 66 -4.45 1.34 21.72
CA LEU A 66 -4.37 0.61 22.98
C LEU A 66 -5.14 -0.73 22.86
N GLY A 67 -4.45 -1.84 23.14
CA GLY A 67 -5.01 -3.19 22.98
C GLY A 67 -4.97 -3.76 21.55
N SER A 68 -4.43 -3.02 20.58
CA SER A 68 -4.20 -3.52 19.21
C SER A 68 -2.88 -4.27 19.05
N GLN A 69 -2.73 -4.99 17.93
CA GLN A 69 -1.53 -5.77 17.58
C GLN A 69 -0.59 -5.06 16.58
N ALA A 70 -0.76 -3.76 16.32
CA ALA A 70 0.11 -3.05 15.39
C ALA A 70 1.56 -3.03 15.90
N LYS A 71 2.52 -3.13 14.97
CA LYS A 71 3.94 -3.27 15.30
C LYS A 71 4.76 -2.16 14.67
N TRP A 72 5.69 -1.62 15.45
CA TRP A 72 6.78 -0.79 14.94
C TRP A 72 7.77 -1.67 14.18
N ASP A 73 7.73 -1.61 12.85
CA ASP A 73 8.67 -2.34 12.00
C ASP A 73 8.98 -1.60 10.68
N TYR A 74 10.08 -2.00 10.05
CA TYR A 74 10.61 -1.34 8.86
C TYR A 74 9.63 -1.30 7.67
N THR A 75 8.67 -2.21 7.57
CA THR A 75 7.71 -2.21 6.46
C THR A 75 6.71 -1.07 6.60
N VAL A 76 6.29 -0.77 7.85
CA VAL A 76 5.45 0.39 8.17
C VAL A 76 6.24 1.67 7.87
N GLY A 77 7.50 1.75 8.32
CA GLY A 77 8.38 2.90 8.04
C GLY A 77 8.58 3.13 6.54
N LEU A 78 8.96 2.09 5.80
CA LEU A 78 9.15 2.15 4.35
C LEU A 78 7.89 2.62 3.62
N PHE A 79 6.75 2.00 3.92
CA PHE A 79 5.49 2.33 3.27
C PHE A 79 5.10 3.78 3.53
N THR A 80 5.13 4.21 4.79
CA THR A 80 4.75 5.58 5.17
C THR A 80 5.72 6.63 4.64
N LEU A 81 7.03 6.37 4.58
CA LEU A 81 7.99 7.25 3.91
C LEU A 81 7.68 7.38 2.42
N SER A 82 7.31 6.29 1.75
CA SER A 82 6.93 6.32 0.34
C SER A 82 5.68 7.18 0.09
N LEU A 83 4.73 7.18 1.03
CA LEU A 83 3.53 8.02 0.96
C LEU A 83 3.85 9.51 1.16
N ILE A 84 4.80 9.85 2.04
CA ILE A 84 5.26 11.24 2.17
C ILE A 84 5.89 11.71 0.85
N LYS A 85 6.79 10.91 0.26
CA LYS A 85 7.38 11.22 -1.06
C LYS A 85 6.34 11.32 -2.18
N LEU A 86 5.32 10.46 -2.15
CA LEU A 86 4.22 10.51 -3.11
C LEU A 86 3.39 11.79 -2.95
N SER A 87 3.16 12.22 -1.71
CA SER A 87 2.49 13.48 -1.41
C SER A 87 3.20 14.68 -2.05
N GLU A 88 4.52 14.74 -1.94
CA GLU A 88 5.34 15.77 -2.58
C GLU A 88 5.24 15.70 -4.11
N ALA A 89 5.36 14.51 -4.68
CA ALA A 89 5.33 14.31 -6.14
C ALA A 89 3.96 14.62 -6.77
N THR A 90 2.87 14.46 -6.02
CA THR A 90 1.49 14.65 -6.50
C THR A 90 0.84 15.93 -5.99
N THR A 91 1.47 16.63 -5.06
CA THR A 91 0.89 17.76 -4.31
C THR A 91 -0.42 17.40 -3.59
N ASN A 92 -0.63 16.11 -3.29
CA ASN A 92 -1.79 15.64 -2.54
C ASN A 92 -1.42 15.37 -1.07
N PRO A 93 -1.87 16.20 -0.12
CA PRO A 93 -1.47 16.09 1.29
C PRO A 93 -1.99 14.82 1.98
N SER A 94 -3.08 14.22 1.49
CA SER A 94 -3.73 13.08 2.14
C SER A 94 -2.81 11.87 2.35
N TYR A 95 -1.86 11.61 1.44
CA TYR A 95 -0.89 10.52 1.60
C TYR A 95 0.03 10.74 2.80
N ALA A 96 0.50 11.97 2.99
CA ALA A 96 1.40 12.29 4.08
C ALA A 96 0.65 12.47 5.41
N GLU A 97 -0.62 12.87 5.40
CA GLU A 97 -1.51 12.85 6.56
C GLU A 97 -1.78 11.41 7.04
N TYR A 98 -2.01 10.48 6.11
CA TYR A 98 -2.13 9.07 6.42
C TYR A 98 -0.82 8.54 7.06
N ALA A 99 0.33 8.86 6.46
CA ALA A 99 1.64 8.50 7.01
C ALA A 99 1.87 9.05 8.43
N GLU A 100 1.49 10.32 8.66
CA GLU A 100 1.58 10.97 9.97
C GLU A 100 0.69 10.29 11.01
N ARG A 101 -0.55 9.96 10.67
CA ARG A 101 -1.47 9.22 11.56
C ARG A 101 -0.89 7.85 11.94
N VAL A 102 -0.39 7.10 10.96
CA VAL A 102 0.17 5.76 11.21
C VAL A 102 1.42 5.84 12.08
N ILE A 103 2.47 6.55 11.66
CA ILE A 103 3.72 6.63 12.44
C ILE A 103 3.51 7.36 13.77
N GLY A 104 2.73 8.44 13.75
CA GLY A 104 2.43 9.24 14.92
C GLY A 104 1.65 8.49 16.00
N SER A 105 0.90 7.44 15.65
CA SER A 105 0.18 6.60 16.62
C SER A 105 1.09 5.76 17.52
N PHE A 106 2.31 5.44 17.05
CA PHE A 106 3.31 4.73 17.85
C PHE A 106 4.09 5.66 18.78
N ILE A 107 4.06 6.97 18.55
CA ILE A 107 4.97 7.93 19.20
C ILE A 107 4.18 8.75 20.22
N GLN A 108 4.49 8.52 21.49
CA GLN A 108 3.97 9.28 22.62
C GLN A 108 4.56 10.69 22.68
N ASP A 109 3.94 11.59 23.44
CA ASP A 109 4.34 13.01 23.50
C ASP A 109 5.74 13.23 24.11
N ASP A 110 6.21 12.27 24.91
CA ASP A 110 7.57 12.23 25.46
C ASP A 110 8.60 11.62 24.49
N GLY A 111 8.17 11.17 23.31
CA GLY A 111 9.02 10.53 22.30
C GLY A 111 9.20 9.03 22.47
N GLN A 112 8.59 8.41 23.48
CA GLN A 112 8.60 6.95 23.61
C GLN A 112 7.86 6.31 22.44
N ILE A 113 8.45 5.24 21.90
CA ILE A 113 7.94 4.50 20.75
C ILE A 113 7.30 3.20 21.24
N LEU A 114 5.99 3.08 21.06
CA LEU A 114 5.22 1.91 21.44
C LEU A 114 5.69 0.69 20.64
N THR A 115 5.75 -0.47 21.31
CA THR A 115 6.23 -1.76 20.77
C THR A 115 7.71 -1.82 20.37
N TYR A 116 8.45 -0.72 20.46
CA TYR A 116 9.90 -0.68 20.25
C TYR A 116 10.65 -0.97 21.55
N LYS A 117 11.74 -1.74 21.44
CA LYS A 117 12.64 -2.07 22.55
C LYS A 117 14.08 -1.84 22.10
N LEU A 118 14.75 -0.89 22.74
CA LEU A 118 16.14 -0.53 22.41
C LEU A 118 17.07 -1.72 22.67
N GLU A 119 16.80 -2.49 23.72
CA GLU A 119 17.63 -3.60 24.21
C GLU A 119 17.72 -4.77 23.22
N ASP A 120 16.80 -4.83 22.25
CA ASP A 120 16.84 -5.81 21.16
C ASP A 120 17.95 -5.48 20.15
N TYR A 121 18.45 -4.23 20.14
CA TYR A 121 19.38 -3.66 19.16
C TYR A 121 19.08 -4.18 17.76
N ASN A 122 17.83 -4.02 17.33
CA ASN A 122 17.35 -4.50 16.04
C ASN A 122 17.45 -3.37 15.00
N LEU A 123 18.32 -3.53 14.00
CA LEU A 123 18.46 -2.52 12.94
C LEU A 123 17.18 -2.28 12.15
N ASP A 124 16.32 -3.29 11.98
CA ASP A 124 15.07 -3.13 11.23
C ASP A 124 14.20 -2.02 11.84
N ASN A 125 14.19 -1.91 13.17
CA ASN A 125 13.38 -0.90 13.86
C ASN A 125 13.88 0.54 13.63
N ILE A 126 15.12 0.71 13.17
CA ILE A 126 15.72 2.01 12.89
C ILE A 126 15.18 2.60 11.59
N ASN A 127 14.73 1.78 10.64
CA ASN A 127 14.30 2.23 9.32
C ASN A 127 13.17 3.27 9.38
N CYS A 128 12.22 3.09 10.31
CA CYS A 128 11.14 4.03 10.57
C CYS A 128 11.62 5.43 10.96
N GLY A 129 12.84 5.56 11.50
CA GLY A 129 13.46 6.83 11.83
C GLY A 129 13.52 7.79 10.64
N LYS A 130 13.63 7.30 9.40
CA LYS A 130 13.55 8.13 8.19
C LYS A 130 12.20 8.83 8.07
N THR A 131 11.11 8.12 8.33
CA THR A 131 9.76 8.72 8.32
C THR A 131 9.59 9.68 9.48
N VAL A 132 10.14 9.36 10.65
CA VAL A 132 10.12 10.25 11.83
C VAL A 132 10.79 11.58 11.53
N LEU A 133 11.98 11.57 10.91
CA LEU A 133 12.68 12.80 10.51
C LEU A 133 11.88 13.60 9.49
N ALA A 134 11.34 12.95 8.45
CA ALA A 134 10.48 13.62 7.47
C ALA A 134 9.23 14.24 8.10
N LEU A 135 8.61 13.57 9.07
CA LEU A 135 7.48 14.13 9.83
C LEU A 135 7.90 15.30 10.72
N TYR A 136 9.08 15.25 11.34
CA TYR A 136 9.60 16.38 12.11
C TYR A 136 9.83 17.60 11.23
N GLU A 137 10.44 17.44 10.06
CA GLU A 137 10.66 18.52 9.10
C GLU A 137 9.35 19.19 8.68
N ARG A 138 8.32 18.38 8.40
CA ARG A 138 7.01 18.85 7.95
C ARG A 138 6.18 19.51 9.06
N THR A 139 6.19 18.95 10.25
CA THR A 139 5.24 19.32 11.32
C THR A 139 5.87 20.12 12.45
N ARG A 140 7.19 20.04 12.61
CA ARG A 140 7.95 20.55 13.76
C ARG A 140 7.45 20.09 15.13
N LYS A 141 6.66 19.01 15.18
CA LYS A 141 6.16 18.44 16.44
C LYS A 141 7.31 17.77 17.19
N GLU A 142 7.55 18.25 18.41
CA GLU A 142 8.69 17.87 19.24
C GLU A 142 8.79 16.37 19.55
N LYS A 143 7.65 15.66 19.62
CA LYS A 143 7.62 14.22 19.83
C LYS A 143 8.40 13.43 18.77
N TYR A 144 8.43 13.91 17.53
CA TYR A 144 9.20 13.26 16.46
C TYR A 144 10.70 13.46 16.65
N ARG A 145 11.14 14.65 17.10
CA ARG A 145 12.55 14.89 17.44
C ARG A 145 13.01 13.95 18.56
N LYS A 146 12.23 13.86 19.64
CA LYS A 146 12.53 12.97 20.78
C LYS A 146 12.57 11.49 20.37
N ALA A 147 11.64 11.05 19.51
CA ALA A 147 11.67 9.69 18.96
C ALA A 147 12.91 9.44 18.10
N ALA A 148 13.33 10.41 17.28
CA ALA A 148 14.57 10.31 16.53
C ALA A 148 15.81 10.23 17.44
N ASP A 149 15.85 11.01 18.53
CA ASP A 149 16.92 10.94 19.54
C ASP A 149 16.99 9.53 20.16
N LEU A 150 15.85 8.92 20.48
CA LEU A 150 15.78 7.55 21.02
C LEU A 150 16.33 6.51 20.04
N LEU A 151 15.99 6.61 18.75
CA LEU A 151 16.52 5.71 17.71
C LEU A 151 18.02 5.94 17.49
N ARG A 152 18.47 7.19 17.53
CA ARG A 152 19.89 7.57 17.41
C ARG A 152 20.73 7.05 18.58
N GLU A 153 20.15 7.01 19.78
CA GLU A 153 20.77 6.45 20.97
C GLU A 153 21.00 4.94 20.84
N GLN A 154 20.07 4.19 20.21
CA GLN A 154 20.32 2.79 19.85
C GLN A 154 21.59 2.68 19.00
N LEU A 155 21.72 3.45 17.92
CA LEU A 155 22.90 3.41 17.04
C LEU A 155 24.20 3.76 17.75
N ARG A 156 24.16 4.61 18.79
CA ARG A 156 25.33 4.94 19.62
C ARG A 156 25.80 3.75 20.44
N LYS A 157 24.86 2.98 21.00
CA LYS A 157 25.13 1.82 21.87
C LYS A 157 25.08 0.47 21.15
N HIS A 158 24.77 0.48 19.85
CA HIS A 158 24.52 -0.74 19.07
C HIS A 158 25.79 -1.59 18.98
N PRO A 159 25.73 -2.91 19.25
CA PRO A 159 26.87 -3.81 19.14
C PRO A 159 27.49 -3.80 17.74
N ARG A 160 28.82 -3.89 17.68
CA ARG A 160 29.58 -3.83 16.42
C ARG A 160 30.55 -5.00 16.30
N THR A 161 30.93 -5.32 15.07
CA THR A 161 32.08 -6.17 14.77
C THR A 161 33.37 -5.49 15.21
N SER A 162 34.48 -6.24 15.23
CA SER A 162 35.81 -5.68 15.51
C SER A 162 36.21 -4.54 14.57
N GLU A 163 35.67 -4.52 13.35
CA GLU A 163 35.91 -3.49 12.33
C GLU A 163 34.87 -2.35 12.38
N GLY A 164 33.97 -2.36 13.37
CA GLY A 164 33.02 -1.27 13.60
C GLY A 164 31.68 -1.38 12.88
N GLY A 165 31.43 -2.47 12.14
CA GLY A 165 30.15 -2.71 11.47
C GLY A 165 29.04 -3.13 12.42
N PHE A 166 27.83 -2.60 12.27
CA PHE A 166 26.72 -2.93 13.17
C PHE A 166 26.30 -4.39 13.05
N TRP A 167 26.10 -5.07 14.18
CA TRP A 167 25.37 -6.34 14.18
C TRP A 167 23.94 -6.10 13.69
N HIS A 168 23.40 -7.02 12.89
CA HIS A 168 22.07 -6.84 12.33
C HIS A 168 21.00 -6.78 13.45
N LYS A 169 21.11 -7.69 14.43
CA LYS A 169 20.30 -7.69 15.68
C LYS A 169 21.15 -8.18 16.84
N LYS A 170 20.82 -7.84 18.09
CA LYS A 170 21.53 -8.40 19.27
C LYS A 170 21.57 -9.94 19.26
N ARG A 171 20.48 -10.57 18.80
CA ARG A 171 20.36 -12.03 18.68
C ARG A 171 21.18 -12.65 17.53
N TYR A 172 21.79 -11.83 16.68
CA TYR A 172 22.64 -12.24 15.55
C TYR A 172 24.06 -11.69 15.76
N PRO A 173 24.80 -12.21 16.75
CA PRO A 173 26.10 -11.66 17.10
C PRO A 173 27.08 -11.77 15.95
N TRP A 174 27.84 -10.71 15.72
CA TRP A 174 28.88 -10.58 14.69
C TRP A 174 28.38 -10.63 13.23
N GLN A 175 27.07 -10.68 13.00
CA GLN A 175 26.52 -10.77 11.66
C GLN A 175 26.14 -9.40 11.13
N MET A 176 26.68 -9.06 9.96
CA MET A 176 26.25 -7.92 9.16
C MET A 176 25.44 -8.44 7.98
N TRP A 177 24.24 -7.88 7.79
CA TRP A 177 23.40 -8.21 6.65
C TRP A 177 23.31 -6.99 5.73
N LEU A 178 23.24 -7.21 4.42
CA LEU A 178 23.12 -6.12 3.44
C LEU A 178 21.89 -5.26 3.70
N ASP A 179 20.78 -5.87 4.12
CA ASP A 179 19.55 -5.22 4.53
C ASP A 179 19.81 -4.17 5.62
N GLY A 180 20.67 -4.50 6.59
CA GLY A 180 21.05 -3.62 7.71
C GLY A 180 21.65 -2.29 7.26
N LEU A 181 22.29 -2.25 6.08
CA LEU A 181 22.78 -1.02 5.49
C LEU A 181 21.62 -0.07 5.17
N TYR A 182 20.55 -0.55 4.53
CA TYR A 182 19.36 0.25 4.24
C TYR A 182 18.55 0.60 5.49
N MET A 183 18.51 -0.30 6.48
CA MET A 183 17.74 -0.08 7.70
C MET A 183 18.33 1.01 8.60
N GLY A 184 19.65 1.01 8.79
CA GLY A 184 20.31 1.92 9.73
C GLY A 184 21.00 3.12 9.09
N ALA A 185 21.77 2.91 8.01
CA ALA A 185 22.73 3.92 7.56
C ALA A 185 22.07 5.20 7.00
N PRO A 186 20.99 5.16 6.20
CA PRO A 186 20.35 6.38 5.72
C PRO A 186 19.74 7.23 6.83
N PHE A 187 19.16 6.61 7.86
CA PHE A 187 18.69 7.35 9.04
C PHE A 187 19.87 7.97 9.79
N TYR A 188 20.99 7.26 9.90
CA TYR A 188 22.16 7.76 10.61
C TYR A 188 22.87 8.94 9.90
N ALA A 189 22.72 9.04 8.58
CA ALA A 189 23.38 10.06 7.76
C ALA A 189 22.57 11.37 7.60
N GLN A 190 21.29 11.37 7.99
CA GLN A 190 20.41 12.56 7.99
C GLN A 190 20.60 13.35 9.29
#